data_AF-A0AAX4FWD9-F1
#
_entry.id   AF-A0AAX4FWD9-F1
#
_cell.length_a   1.000
_cell.length_b   1.000
_cell.length_c   1.000
_cell.angle_alpha   90.00
_cell.angle_beta   90.00
_cell.angle_gamma   90.00
#
_symmetry.space_group_name_H-M   'P 1'
#
loop_
_entity.id
_entity.type
_entity.pdbx_description
1 polymer ?
#
loop_
_entity_poly.entity_id
_entity_poly.type
_entity_poly.pdbx_seq_one_letter_code
_entity_poly.pdbx_strand_id
1 'polypeptide(L)'
;MSRWSGSAPGLRLSFPTGSRHHPLWVNTHFNHPAEITASSQKALAQLADAGIPLGNQTVLLAGVNDCSRIMKTLVYRLVRNRVRPYYLYQCDLSEGLAHFRTPVSKGIEIIEPRHRMI
;
A
#
# COMPACT_ATOMS: atom_id res chain seq x y z
N MET A 1 18.88 -46.81 3.39
CA MET A 1 20.15 -46.51 2.69
C MET A 1 19.75 -45.71 1.46
N SER A 2 20.02 -44.42 1.28
CA SER A 2 21.26 -43.67 1.48
C SER A 2 20.95 -42.18 1.82
N ARG A 3 21.83 -41.58 2.61
CA ARG A 3 21.87 -40.16 2.97
C ARG A 3 22.12 -39.29 1.73
N TRP A 4 21.41 -38.16 1.66
CA TRP A 4 21.93 -36.94 1.04
C TRP A 4 22.06 -35.88 2.12
N SER A 5 23.30 -35.61 2.51
CA SER A 5 23.73 -34.53 3.40
C SER A 5 24.11 -33.32 2.56
N GLY A 6 23.32 -32.25 2.65
CA GLY A 6 23.62 -30.95 2.04
C GLY A 6 23.03 -29.85 2.92
N SER A 7 23.83 -29.39 3.87
CA SER A 7 23.54 -28.30 4.79
C SER A 7 23.66 -26.95 4.08
N ALA A 8 22.53 -26.27 3.86
CA ALA A 8 22.47 -24.83 3.63
C ALA A 8 21.86 -24.16 4.88
N PRO A 9 22.58 -23.27 5.58
CA PRO A 9 22.06 -22.60 6.75
C PRO A 9 21.28 -21.35 6.35
N GLY A 10 20.09 -21.18 6.92
CA GLY A 10 19.43 -19.88 6.99
C GLY A 10 18.34 -19.61 5.95
N LEU A 11 17.17 -20.24 6.14
CA LEU A 11 15.89 -19.53 6.30
C LEU A 11 14.81 -20.55 6.69
N ARG A 12 14.82 -21.01 7.95
CA ARG A 12 13.59 -21.56 8.54
C ARG A 12 12.74 -20.36 8.96
N LEU A 13 11.91 -19.87 8.05
CA LEU A 13 10.70 -19.15 8.46
C LEU A 13 9.74 -20.20 9.02
N SER A 14 9.99 -20.63 10.25
CA SER A 14 9.01 -21.41 11.01
C SER A 14 7.91 -20.46 11.45
N PHE A 15 6.90 -20.27 10.60
CA PHE A 15 5.64 -19.66 10.97
C PHE A 15 4.87 -20.63 11.87
N PRO A 16 4.55 -20.28 13.13
CA PRO A 16 3.70 -21.13 13.95
C PRO A 16 2.26 -21.08 13.42
N THR A 17 1.76 -22.25 13.04
CA THR A 17 0.39 -22.76 13.25
C THR A 17 -0.80 -21.85 12.92
N GLY A 18 -1.51 -22.19 11.83
CA GLY A 18 -2.99 -22.18 11.86
C GLY A 18 -3.75 -21.27 10.91
N SER A 19 -3.56 -21.36 9.60
CA SER A 19 -4.48 -20.75 8.63
C SER A 19 -4.37 -21.43 7.27
N ARG A 20 -5.44 -22.14 6.86
CA ARG A 20 -5.52 -23.00 5.67
C ARG A 20 -5.32 -22.30 4.31
N HIS A 21 -5.12 -20.97 4.27
CA HIS A 21 -5.23 -20.17 3.04
C HIS A 21 -4.05 -19.21 2.78
N HIS A 22 -2.89 -19.40 3.42
CA HIS A 22 -1.72 -18.57 3.06
C HIS A 22 -1.12 -18.94 1.70
N PRO A 23 -0.61 -17.96 0.94
CA PRO A 23 -0.47 -16.53 1.31
C PRO A 23 -1.67 -15.66 0.87
N LEU A 24 -2.34 -15.02 1.83
CA LEU A 24 -3.35 -13.98 1.57
C LEU A 24 -2.64 -12.62 1.41
N TRP A 25 -3.09 -11.82 0.44
CA TRP A 25 -2.64 -10.43 0.25
C TRP A 25 -3.87 -9.53 0.31
N VAL A 26 -3.75 -8.38 0.97
CA VAL A 26 -4.86 -7.43 1.09
C VAL A 26 -4.43 -6.06 0.57
N ASN A 27 -5.19 -5.55 -0.40
CA ASN A 27 -5.05 -4.18 -0.89
C ASN A 27 -6.11 -3.29 -0.22
N THR A 28 -5.64 -2.21 0.36
CA THR A 28 -6.46 -1.16 0.96
C THR A 28 -6.65 -0.01 -0.02
N HIS A 29 -7.64 0.84 0.21
CA HIS A 29 -7.89 2.03 -0.60
C HIS A 29 -7.87 3.25 0.32
N PHE A 30 -6.79 4.02 0.26
CA PHE A 30 -6.63 5.25 1.02
C PHE A 30 -6.23 6.36 0.05
N ASN A 31 -6.99 7.45 0.05
CA ASN A 31 -6.79 8.58 -0.86
C ASN A 31 -6.29 9.81 -0.14
N HIS A 32 -6.62 9.98 1.14
CA HIS A 32 -6.24 11.15 1.91
C HIS A 32 -5.66 10.78 3.29
N PRO A 33 -4.61 11.49 3.79
CA PRO A 33 -4.01 11.22 5.11
C PRO A 33 -4.99 11.24 6.29
N ALA A 34 -6.12 11.95 6.15
CA ALA A 34 -7.16 12.05 7.17
C ALA A 34 -7.94 10.75 7.37
N GLU A 35 -7.96 9.86 6.37
CA GLU A 35 -8.62 8.54 6.46
C GLU A 35 -7.83 7.57 7.35
N ILE A 36 -6.56 7.89 7.64
CA ILE A 36 -5.70 7.14 8.56
C ILE A 36 -5.98 7.62 9.99
N THR A 37 -7.09 7.14 10.54
CA THR A 37 -7.56 7.36 11.91
C THR A 37 -6.99 6.32 12.87
N ALA A 38 -7.21 6.50 14.18
CA ALA A 38 -6.77 5.52 15.18
C ALA A 38 -7.41 4.13 14.98
N SER A 39 -8.66 4.07 14.51
CA SER A 39 -9.35 2.80 14.24
C SER A 39 -8.76 2.09 13.02
N SER A 40 -8.47 2.81 11.93
CA SER A 40 -7.84 2.19 10.75
C SER A 40 -6.41 1.75 11.05
N GLN A 41 -5.62 2.52 11.80
CA GLN A 41 -4.29 2.09 12.25
C GLN A 41 -4.33 0.80 13.07
N LYS A 42 -5.30 0.66 13.99
CA LYS A 42 -5.48 -0.56 14.79
C LYS A 42 -5.81 -1.77 13.92
N ALA A 43 -6.70 -1.61 12.93
CA ALA A 43 -7.06 -2.68 12.01
C ALA A 43 -5.86 -3.10 11.11
N LEU A 44 -5.12 -2.13 10.59
CA LEU A 44 -3.90 -2.38 9.81
C LEU A 44 -2.83 -3.11 10.64
N ALA A 45 -2.67 -2.73 11.91
CA ALA A 45 -1.74 -3.40 12.81
C ALA A 45 -2.11 -4.88 13.01
N GLN A 46 -3.39 -5.18 13.26
CA GLN A 46 -3.86 -6.56 13.42
C GLN A 46 -3.60 -7.41 12.17
N LEU A 47 -3.86 -6.88 10.98
CA LEU A 47 -3.59 -7.60 9.73
C LEU A 47 -2.10 -7.83 9.50
N ALA A 48 -1.27 -6.81 9.77
CA ALA A 48 0.18 -6.92 9.62
C ALA A 48 0.79 -7.88 10.67
N ASP A 49 0.28 -7.89 11.91
CA ASP A 49 0.71 -8.81 12.97
C ASP A 49 0.31 -10.27 12.67
N ALA A 50 -0.78 -10.48 11.93
CA ALA A 50 -1.18 -11.78 11.38
C ALA A 50 -0.30 -12.23 10.19
N GLY A 51 0.71 -11.44 9.79
CA GLY A 51 1.63 -11.77 8.71
C GLY A 51 1.05 -11.60 7.30
N ILE A 52 -0.03 -10.83 7.14
CA ILE A 52 -0.65 -10.54 5.84
C ILE A 52 0.05 -9.32 5.22
N PRO A 53 0.66 -9.44 4.03
CA PRO A 53 1.20 -8.29 3.32
C PRO A 53 0.08 -7.32 2.92
N LEU A 54 0.26 -6.04 3.26
CA LEU A 54 -0.70 -4.99 2.98
C LEU A 54 -0.23 -4.07 1.85
N GLY A 55 -1.05 -3.93 0.83
CA GLY A 55 -0.88 -2.94 -0.24
C GLY A 55 -1.86 -1.78 -0.10
N ASN A 56 -1.58 -0.67 -0.79
CA ASN A 56 -2.54 0.42 -0.95
C ASN A 56 -2.68 0.83 -2.42
N GLN A 57 -3.93 0.98 -2.83
CA GLN A 57 -4.34 1.50 -4.13
C GLN A 57 -4.94 2.88 -3.91
N THR A 58 -4.23 3.92 -4.33
CA THR A 58 -4.69 5.31 -4.28
C THR A 58 -5.19 5.72 -5.64
N VAL A 59 -6.30 6.45 -5.72
CA VAL A 59 -6.77 7.10 -6.94
C VAL A 59 -6.45 8.59 -6.86
N LEU A 60 -5.90 9.15 -7.93
CA LEU A 60 -5.62 10.58 -8.04
C LEU A 60 -6.90 11.34 -8.35
N LEU A 61 -7.35 12.16 -7.40
CA LEU A 61 -8.61 12.89 -7.40
C LEU A 61 -8.33 14.40 -7.24
N ALA A 62 -8.88 15.19 -8.15
CA ALA A 62 -8.78 16.65 -8.13
C ALA A 62 -9.44 17.22 -6.86
N GLY A 63 -8.75 18.14 -6.17
CA GLY A 63 -9.22 18.75 -4.92
C GLY A 63 -9.14 17.87 -3.67
N VAL A 64 -8.66 16.62 -3.77
CA VAL A 64 -8.49 15.72 -2.62
C VAL A 64 -7.02 15.42 -2.38
N ASN A 65 -6.33 14.86 -3.38
CA ASN A 65 -4.95 14.39 -3.26
C ASN A 65 -4.09 14.75 -4.48
N ASP A 66 -4.51 15.75 -5.26
CA ASP A 66 -3.82 16.33 -6.42
C ASP A 66 -2.61 17.21 -6.08
N CYS A 67 -2.05 17.04 -4.88
CA CYS A 67 -0.90 17.77 -4.38
C CYS A 67 0.21 16.81 -3.91
N SER A 68 1.44 17.02 -4.39
CA SER A 68 2.60 16.22 -4.02
C SER A 68 2.86 16.19 -2.50
N ARG A 69 2.59 17.29 -1.80
CA ARG A 69 2.72 17.37 -0.32
C ARG A 69 1.73 16.45 0.40
N ILE A 70 0.48 16.40 -0.07
CA ILE A 70 -0.56 15.55 0.51
C ILE A 70 -0.22 14.07 0.26
N MET A 71 0.15 13.74 -0.99
CA MET A 71 0.55 12.39 -1.38
C MET A 71 1.78 11.90 -0.62
N LYS A 72 2.79 12.75 -0.44
CA LYS A 72 3.96 12.42 0.38
C LYS A 72 3.58 12.12 1.83
N THR A 73 2.69 12.93 2.41
CA THR A 73 2.19 12.70 3.77
C THR A 73 1.41 11.39 3.87
N LEU A 74 0.59 11.08 2.86
CA LEU A 74 -0.17 9.83 2.78
C LEU A 74 0.77 8.63 2.75
N VAL A 75 1.75 8.64 1.83
CA VAL A 75 2.75 7.57 1.68
C VAL A 75 3.53 7.36 2.98
N TYR A 76 4.01 8.40 3.64
CA TYR A 76 4.70 8.26 4.93
C TYR A 76 3.81 7.62 6.00
N ARG A 77 2.54 8.01 6.08
CA ARG A 77 1.61 7.42 7.05
C ARG A 77 1.31 5.96 6.72
N LEU A 78 1.18 5.59 5.45
CA LEU A 78 0.98 4.21 5.02
C LEU A 78 2.17 3.33 5.39
N VAL A 79 3.39 3.78 5.06
CA VAL A 79 4.63 3.05 5.36
C VAL A 79 4.80 2.89 6.88
N ARG A 80 4.52 3.93 7.67
CA ARG A 80 4.53 3.84 9.15
C ARG A 80 3.58 2.77 9.68
N ASN A 81 2.47 2.50 8.99
CA ASN A 81 1.50 1.48 9.34
C ASN A 81 1.75 0.12 8.65
N ARG A 82 2.96 -0.11 8.11
CA ARG A 82 3.33 -1.35 7.39
C ARG A 82 2.48 -1.63 6.16
N VAL A 83 1.90 -0.59 5.55
CA VAL A 83 1.18 -0.66 4.29
C VAL A 83 2.07 -0.17 3.17
N ARG A 84 2.28 -1.01 2.15
CA ARG A 84 3.07 -0.64 0.98
C ARG A 84 2.21 0.14 -0.01
N PRO A 85 2.54 1.40 -0.34
CA PRO A 85 1.89 2.10 -1.44
C PRO A 85 2.21 1.37 -2.74
N TYR A 86 1.19 0.89 -3.44
CA TYR A 86 1.34 -0.03 -4.56
C TYR A 86 1.02 0.62 -5.90
N TYR A 87 -0.14 1.28 -6.00
CA TYR A 87 -0.55 1.95 -7.23
C TYR A 87 -1.12 3.34 -6.96
N LEU A 88 -0.78 4.28 -7.84
CA LEU A 88 -1.48 5.55 -8.03
C LEU A 88 -2.26 5.46 -9.34
N TYR A 89 -3.57 5.30 -9.26
CA TYR A 89 -4.46 5.22 -10.40
C TYR A 89 -4.89 6.61 -10.85
N GLN A 90 -4.99 6.78 -12.17
CA GLN A 90 -5.71 7.91 -12.74
C GLN A 90 -7.21 7.69 -12.54
N CYS A 91 -7.97 8.75 -12.21
CA CYS A 91 -9.43 8.65 -12.09
C CYS A 91 -10.06 8.15 -13.40
N ASP A 92 -10.95 7.16 -13.28
CA ASP A 92 -11.61 6.49 -14.41
C ASP A 92 -12.60 7.40 -15.15
N LEU A 93 -12.86 7.06 -16.41
CA LEU A 93 -13.80 7.74 -17.31
C LEU A 93 -15.27 7.35 -17.04
N SER A 94 -15.64 7.16 -15.78
CA SER A 94 -17.03 6.86 -15.42
C SER A 94 -17.89 8.13 -15.45
N GLU A 95 -19.16 7.97 -15.83
CA GLU A 95 -20.12 9.08 -15.83
C GLU A 95 -20.20 9.74 -14.46
N GLY A 96 -20.16 11.07 -14.44
CA GLY A 96 -20.21 11.86 -13.21
C GLY A 96 -18.85 12.13 -12.55
N LEU A 97 -17.76 11.45 -12.92
CA LEU A 97 -16.44 11.64 -12.28
C LEU A 97 -15.54 12.69 -12.95
N ALA A 98 -16.03 13.35 -14.00
CA ALA A 98 -15.24 14.31 -14.79
C ALA A 98 -14.61 15.44 -13.96
N HIS A 99 -15.27 15.86 -12.87
CA HIS A 99 -14.80 16.93 -11.99
C HIS A 99 -13.69 16.51 -11.03
N PHE A 100 -13.55 15.20 -10.75
CA PHE A 100 -12.42 14.65 -9.98
C PHE A 100 -11.22 14.32 -10.86
N ARG A 101 -11.34 14.48 -12.18
CA ARG A 101 -10.29 14.12 -13.12
C ARG A 101 -9.15 15.14 -13.05
N THR A 102 -7.95 14.63 -12.84
CA THR A 102 -6.70 15.39 -12.98
C THR A 102 -6.07 15.14 -14.36
N PRO A 103 -5.30 16.09 -14.90
CA PRO A 103 -4.48 15.81 -16.07
C PRO A 103 -3.38 14.80 -15.71
N VAL A 104 -3.01 13.92 -16.64
CA VAL A 104 -1.98 12.89 -16.43
C VAL A 104 -0.63 13.51 -16.03
N SER A 105 -0.34 14.73 -16.51
CA SER A 105 0.84 15.50 -16.10
C SER A 105 0.95 15.68 -14.59
N LYS A 106 -0.17 15.79 -13.86
CA LYS A 106 -0.14 15.87 -12.39
C LYS A 106 0.30 14.58 -11.73
N GLY A 107 -0.15 13.43 -12.25
CA GLY A 107 0.34 12.13 -11.77
C GLY A 107 1.84 11.99 -11.96
N ILE A 108 2.36 12.43 -13.12
CA ILE A 108 3.79 12.43 -13.41
C ILE A 108 4.55 13.36 -12.46
N GLU A 109 4.06 14.59 -12.26
CA GLU A 109 4.69 15.56 -11.34
C GLU A 109 4.80 15.02 -9.91
N ILE A 110 3.77 14.33 -9.44
CA ILE A 110 3.74 13.73 -8.10
C ILE A 110 4.75 12.58 -7.98
N ILE A 111 4.87 11.74 -9.02
CA ILE A 111 5.78 10.59 -9.05
C ILE A 111 7.23 11.01 -9.39
N GLU A 112 7.42 12.20 -9.96
CA GLU A 112 8.71 12.68 -10.43
C GLU A 112 9.80 12.56 -9.34
N PRO A 113 11.02 12.12 -9.68
CA PRO A 113 12.08 11.87 -8.70
C PRO A 113 12.43 13.08 -7.81
N ARG A 114 12.18 14.30 -8.28
CA ARG A 114 12.33 15.53 -7.50
C ARG A 114 11.44 15.52 -6.25
N HIS A 115 10.32 14.82 -6.30
CA HIS A 115 9.33 14.70 -5.24
C HIS A 115 9.41 13.39 -4.47
N ARG A 116 10.54 12.66 -4.52
CA ARG A 116 10.78 11.35 -3.85
C ARG A 116 9.88 11.17 -2.62
N MET A 117 8.89 10.29 -2.81
CA MET A 117 7.94 9.91 -1.77
C MET A 117 8.49 8.79 -0.89
N ILE A 118 9.65 8.22 -1.26
CA ILE A 118 10.41 7.19 -0.54
C ILE A 118 11.91 7.47 -0.68
#